data_AF-A0A445A5V5-F1
#
_entry.id   AF-A0A445A5V5-F1
#
_cell.length_a   1.000
_cell.length_b   1.000
_cell.length_c   1.000
_cell.angle_alpha   90.00
_cell.angle_beta   90.00
_cell.angle_gamma   90.00
#
_symmetry.space_group_name_H-M   'P 1'
#
loop_
_entity.id
_entity.type
_entity.pdbx_description
1 polymer ?
#
loop_
_entity_poly.entity_id
_entity_poly.type
_entity_poly.pdbx_seq_one_letter_code
_entity_poly.pdbx_strand_id
1 'polypeptide(L)'
;MDDSTSDYQLNPGEVDYEFGSNEVPEVYYIRHDWFLTWCILQPLSVVDDQLVPKVGMTFTTLEDAGKFYRNYAKAAGFSTRVRSTNRKGNEIKNQLITCSREGKWKSKISPTEKTNSTADLNCHARIYIHTLKDVGAWIISKVVLDHSHPCCPSKAKMLKQHRELSMSIRRTIENNEEAGIRPSKTYQSFVAAAGGHCELSFIEKDVRNYITREVRNVSEQEDAKEFRKYLLRMKEKNQNFFFELKLEEDQSIKLAFWADARSRAAFEYFGDVISFDTTYNTNRYNLVCGSFVGVNHHGQSTLLGCSLMKNEEIESFKWLFQCWLRCMGGNAPKGFFTDQCASMKRALEACMLTTIHRWCIWHIMKKIPSKLNGYKGHADIEQEMSQVVWNSHSKDSFDRNWNGFMLNFGLADNKWLSGNVFLKSAAEV
;
A
#
# COMPACT_ATOMS: atom_id res chain seq x y z
N MET A 1 33.27 46.61 28.44
CA MET A 1 31.89 46.11 28.69
C MET A 1 31.74 44.88 27.79
N ASP A 2 32.61 43.88 27.92
CA ASP A 2 32.76 42.91 29.03
C ASP A 2 31.49 42.03 29.12
N ASP A 3 31.54 40.70 29.06
CA ASP A 3 32.69 39.82 29.02
C ASP A 3 32.32 38.42 28.48
N SER A 4 33.36 37.81 27.96
CA SER A 4 33.69 36.42 27.62
C SER A 4 33.18 35.32 28.58
N THR A 5 32.96 34.11 28.04
CA THR A 5 33.03 32.79 28.74
C THR A 5 33.24 31.73 27.66
N SER A 6 34.46 31.27 27.35
CA SER A 6 35.34 30.29 28.03
C SER A 6 34.92 28.82 27.88
N ASP A 7 35.68 28.10 27.05
CA ASP A 7 35.77 26.64 26.96
C ASP A 7 36.19 25.99 28.29
N TYR A 8 35.58 24.86 28.65
CA TYR A 8 36.24 23.82 29.46
C TYR A 8 35.75 22.42 29.06
N GLN A 9 36.66 21.62 28.52
CA GLN A 9 36.58 20.16 28.40
C GLN A 9 36.70 19.52 29.78
N LEU A 10 35.98 18.42 30.05
CA LEU A 10 36.42 17.36 30.97
C LEU A 10 35.86 15.98 30.55
N ASN A 11 36.76 15.01 30.51
CA ASN A 11 36.60 13.60 30.13
C ASN A 11 36.08 12.74 31.32
N PRO A 12 35.72 11.46 31.08
CA PRO A 12 34.91 10.63 31.97
C PRO A 12 35.73 9.96 33.09
N GLY A 13 35.11 9.71 34.25
CA GLY A 13 35.68 8.96 35.36
C GLY A 13 34.65 7.99 35.96
N GLU A 14 35.04 6.73 36.03
CA GLU A 14 34.41 5.60 36.71
C GLU A 14 34.09 5.89 38.18
N VAL A 15 32.96 5.38 38.69
CA VAL A 15 32.86 4.95 40.09
C VAL A 15 31.90 3.75 40.19
N ASP A 16 32.48 2.57 40.43
CA ASP A 16 31.84 1.35 40.94
C ASP A 16 31.26 1.57 42.33
N TYR A 17 30.14 0.94 42.69
CA TYR A 17 29.92 0.46 44.06
C TYR A 17 28.94 -0.73 44.09
N GLU A 18 29.47 -1.89 44.46
CA GLU A 18 28.72 -3.07 44.89
C GLU A 18 28.70 -3.20 46.42
N PHE A 19 27.54 -3.66 46.90
CA PHE A 19 27.20 -4.47 48.10
C PHE A 19 27.53 -4.02 49.54
N GLY A 20 26.46 -4.01 50.34
CA GLY A 20 26.48 -4.15 51.79
C GLY A 20 25.09 -4.49 52.34
N SER A 21 24.85 -5.77 52.57
CA SER A 21 23.68 -6.40 53.20
C SER A 21 23.47 -6.00 54.66
N ASN A 22 22.22 -6.03 55.15
CA ASN A 22 21.88 -6.47 56.51
C ASN A 22 20.41 -6.93 56.60
N GLU A 23 20.16 -7.82 57.56
CA GLU A 23 19.19 -8.92 57.58
C GLU A 23 17.72 -8.58 57.97
N VAL A 24 16.90 -9.62 57.80
CA VAL A 24 15.45 -9.85 57.92
C VAL A 24 14.85 -9.51 59.31
N PRO A 25 13.52 -9.30 59.41
CA PRO A 25 12.74 -10.35 60.08
C PRO A 25 11.42 -10.73 59.39
N GLU A 26 11.05 -11.97 59.67
CA GLU A 26 9.98 -12.77 59.12
C GLU A 26 8.59 -12.41 59.72
N VAL A 27 7.55 -13.02 59.14
CA VAL A 27 6.20 -13.29 59.66
C VAL A 27 5.11 -12.20 59.48
N TYR A 28 4.16 -12.41 58.54
CA TYR A 28 2.84 -13.03 58.78
C TYR A 28 1.99 -13.02 57.50
N TYR A 29 1.64 -14.21 57.01
CA TYR A 29 0.64 -14.43 55.98
C TYR A 29 -0.74 -13.99 56.49
N ILE A 30 -1.34 -12.95 55.90
CA ILE A 30 -2.78 -12.68 56.01
C ILE A 30 -3.40 -12.71 54.61
N ARG A 31 -4.24 -13.74 54.45
CA ARG A 31 -5.20 -14.09 53.38
C ARG A 31 -5.46 -13.05 52.28
N HIS A 32 -5.17 -13.55 51.08
CA HIS A 32 -5.49 -13.10 49.72
C HIS A 32 -7.00 -13.02 49.36
N ASP A 33 -7.88 -12.56 50.25
CA ASP A 33 -9.35 -12.66 50.03
C ASP A 33 -10.07 -11.36 49.64
N TRP A 34 -9.42 -10.19 49.70
CA TRP A 34 -10.08 -8.94 49.30
C TRP A 34 -9.94 -8.61 47.80
N PHE A 35 -8.85 -9.03 47.17
CA PHE A 35 -8.56 -8.71 45.77
C PHE A 35 -9.41 -9.52 44.77
N LEU A 36 -9.77 -10.76 45.12
CA LEU A 36 -10.68 -11.58 44.32
C LEU A 36 -12.13 -11.07 44.42
N THR A 37 -12.54 -10.63 45.60
CA THR A 37 -13.90 -10.10 45.83
C THR A 37 -14.12 -8.75 45.14
N TRP A 38 -13.08 -7.92 45.00
CA TRP A 38 -13.13 -6.67 44.22
C TRP A 38 -13.20 -6.90 42.70
N CYS A 39 -12.57 -7.97 42.19
CA CYS A 39 -12.61 -8.33 40.77
C CYS A 39 -13.89 -9.04 40.31
N ILE A 40 -14.73 -9.54 41.24
CA ILE A 40 -15.99 -10.23 40.93
C ILE A 40 -17.15 -9.24 40.69
N LEU A 41 -16.97 -7.95 41.00
CA LEU A 41 -18.01 -6.91 40.89
C LEU A 41 -17.60 -5.69 40.05
N GLN A 42 -16.67 -5.83 39.10
CA GLN A 42 -16.54 -4.82 38.04
C GLN A 42 -17.66 -5.02 37.01
N PRO A 43 -18.45 -3.99 36.69
CA PRO A 43 -19.37 -4.05 35.56
C PRO A 43 -18.59 -4.43 34.31
N LEU A 44 -19.18 -5.26 33.45
CA LEU A 44 -18.74 -5.36 32.06
C LEU A 44 -18.33 -3.96 31.60
N SER A 45 -17.12 -3.81 31.06
CA SER A 45 -16.76 -2.62 30.27
C SER A 45 -17.97 -2.27 29.41
N VAL A 46 -18.51 -1.06 29.56
CA VAL A 46 -19.74 -0.67 28.86
C VAL A 46 -19.43 -0.66 27.37
N VAL A 47 -19.74 -1.78 26.71
CA VAL A 47 -19.75 -1.86 25.26
C VAL A 47 -20.92 -0.97 24.82
N ASP A 48 -20.68 -0.12 23.84
CA ASP A 48 -21.73 0.72 23.26
C ASP A 48 -22.99 -0.12 22.98
N ASP A 49 -24.14 0.31 23.51
CA ASP A 49 -25.42 -0.37 23.36
C ASP A 49 -25.82 -0.63 21.90
N GLN A 50 -25.27 0.15 20.96
CA GLN A 50 -25.45 -0.04 19.52
C GLN A 50 -24.70 -1.28 18.98
N LEU A 51 -23.61 -1.70 19.64
CA LEU A 51 -22.83 -2.88 19.28
C LEU A 51 -23.34 -4.17 19.93
N VAL A 52 -24.23 -4.07 20.93
CA VAL A 52 -24.74 -5.24 21.65
C VAL A 52 -25.73 -6.00 20.76
N PRO A 53 -25.51 -7.30 20.46
CA PRO A 53 -26.43 -8.09 19.66
C PRO A 53 -27.75 -8.29 20.39
N LYS A 54 -28.85 -8.04 19.67
CA LYS A 54 -30.21 -8.22 20.19
C LYS A 54 -30.97 -9.20 19.30
N VAL A 55 -31.86 -9.96 19.93
CA VAL A 55 -32.81 -10.80 19.18
C VAL A 55 -33.66 -9.89 18.31
N GLY A 56 -33.83 -10.27 17.04
CA GLY A 56 -34.61 -9.48 16.08
C GLY A 56 -33.79 -8.62 15.13
N MET A 57 -32.49 -8.41 15.39
CA MET A 57 -31.62 -7.65 14.47
C MET A 57 -31.51 -8.34 13.11
N THR A 58 -31.74 -7.59 12.04
CA THR A 58 -31.73 -8.06 10.65
C THR A 58 -30.54 -7.54 9.86
N PHE A 59 -30.03 -8.36 8.94
CA PHE A 59 -28.88 -8.09 8.09
C PHE A 59 -29.16 -8.51 6.65
N THR A 60 -28.54 -7.83 5.70
CA THR A 60 -28.61 -8.14 4.26
C THR A 60 -27.92 -9.44 3.92
N THR A 61 -26.79 -9.73 4.55
CA THR A 61 -26.00 -10.94 4.30
C THR A 61 -25.64 -11.66 5.60
N LEU A 62 -25.30 -12.95 5.49
CA LEU A 62 -24.80 -13.73 6.63
C LEU A 62 -23.42 -13.20 7.08
N GLU A 63 -22.62 -12.75 6.13
CA GLU A 63 -21.31 -12.12 6.36
C GLU A 63 -21.44 -10.85 7.21
N ASP A 64 -22.44 -10.00 6.92
CA ASP A 64 -22.70 -8.78 7.70
C ASP A 64 -23.08 -9.11 9.15
N ALA A 65 -23.97 -10.09 9.36
CA ALA A 65 -24.35 -10.56 10.69
C ALA A 65 -23.14 -11.14 11.45
N GLY A 66 -22.31 -11.94 10.78
CA GLY A 66 -21.09 -12.51 11.34
C GLY A 66 -20.04 -11.44 11.67
N LYS A 67 -19.90 -10.40 10.83
CA LYS A 67 -19.02 -9.26 11.04
C LYS A 67 -19.48 -8.41 12.23
N PHE A 68 -20.77 -8.13 12.33
CA PHE A 68 -21.36 -7.42 13.45
C PHE A 68 -21.03 -8.11 14.79
N TYR A 69 -21.27 -9.42 14.89
CA TYR A 69 -20.96 -10.15 16.11
C TYR A 69 -19.46 -10.24 16.41
N ARG A 70 -18.60 -10.26 15.38
CA ARG A 70 -17.15 -10.20 15.57
C ARG A 70 -16.69 -8.85 16.12
N ASN A 71 -17.33 -7.75 15.69
CA ASN A 71 -17.06 -6.42 16.21
C ASN A 71 -17.48 -6.29 17.67
N TYR A 72 -18.68 -6.79 18.01
CA TYR A 72 -19.12 -6.93 19.40
C TYR A 72 -18.10 -7.72 20.22
N ALA A 73 -17.67 -8.89 19.73
CA ALA A 73 -16.70 -9.72 20.44
C ALA A 73 -15.36 -9.03 20.67
N LYS A 74 -14.90 -8.23 19.69
CA LYS A 74 -13.70 -7.40 19.82
C LYS A 74 -13.86 -6.33 20.90
N ALA A 75 -15.00 -5.64 20.93
CA ALA A 75 -15.31 -4.62 21.95
C ALA A 75 -15.47 -5.24 23.35
N ALA A 76 -16.13 -6.39 23.45
CA ALA A 76 -16.34 -7.12 24.70
C ALA A 76 -15.11 -7.92 25.17
N GLY A 77 -14.08 -8.10 24.33
CA GLY A 77 -12.82 -8.71 24.73
C GLY A 77 -12.74 -10.24 24.61
N PHE A 78 -13.42 -10.84 23.63
CA PHE A 78 -13.36 -12.28 23.35
C PHE A 78 -13.22 -12.59 21.84
N SER A 79 -12.94 -13.85 21.50
CA SER A 79 -12.93 -14.33 20.10
C SER A 79 -14.15 -15.19 19.84
N THR A 80 -14.61 -15.20 18.59
CA THR A 80 -15.74 -16.01 18.13
C THR A 80 -15.28 -17.18 17.27
N ARG A 81 -16.14 -18.19 17.16
CA ARG A 81 -15.97 -19.34 16.28
C ARG A 81 -17.33 -19.70 15.68
N VAL A 82 -17.35 -20.05 14.40
CA VAL A 82 -18.54 -20.69 13.81
C VAL A 82 -18.58 -22.14 14.28
N ARG A 83 -19.62 -22.50 15.04
CA ARG A 83 -19.77 -23.84 15.61
C ARG A 83 -20.45 -24.79 14.63
N SER A 84 -21.50 -24.33 13.96
CA SER A 84 -22.25 -25.12 12.99
C SER A 84 -22.89 -24.22 11.94
N THR A 85 -22.96 -24.70 10.71
CA THR A 85 -23.68 -24.07 9.59
C THR A 85 -24.61 -25.12 8.99
N ASN A 86 -25.93 -24.93 9.08
CA ASN A 86 -26.87 -25.86 8.43
C ASN A 86 -27.23 -25.37 7.03
N ARG A 87 -27.24 -26.30 6.08
CA ARG A 87 -27.54 -26.06 4.67
C ARG A 87 -28.71 -26.93 4.21
N LYS A 88 -29.48 -26.44 3.25
CA LYS A 88 -30.46 -27.24 2.49
C LYS A 88 -30.08 -27.11 1.02
N GLY A 89 -29.50 -28.15 0.44
CA GLY A 89 -28.80 -28.06 -0.85
C GLY A 89 -27.58 -27.13 -0.73
N ASN A 90 -27.40 -26.23 -1.70
CA ASN A 90 -26.32 -25.25 -1.69
C ASN A 90 -26.61 -24.00 -0.84
N GLU A 91 -27.83 -23.82 -0.34
CA GLU A 91 -28.22 -22.64 0.43
C GLU A 91 -28.00 -22.84 1.93
N ILE A 92 -27.32 -21.89 2.57
CA ILE A 92 -27.23 -21.83 4.03
C ILE A 92 -28.58 -21.42 4.60
N LYS A 93 -29.02 -22.10 5.66
CA LYS A 93 -30.29 -21.82 6.35
C LYS A 93 -30.08 -21.16 7.70
N ASN A 94 -29.06 -21.59 8.44
CA ASN A 94 -28.73 -21.01 9.72
C ASN A 94 -27.25 -21.24 10.07
N GLN A 95 -26.78 -20.44 11.01
CA GLN A 95 -25.43 -20.49 11.53
C GLN A 95 -25.42 -20.21 13.04
N LEU A 96 -24.68 -21.02 13.78
CA LEU A 96 -24.41 -20.84 15.20
C LEU A 96 -22.98 -20.30 15.35
N ILE A 97 -22.84 -19.13 15.96
CA ILE A 97 -21.54 -18.51 16.27
C ILE A 97 -21.40 -18.43 17.78
N THR A 98 -20.31 -18.99 18.30
CA THR A 98 -20.07 -19.13 19.75
C THR A 98 -18.77 -18.44 20.16
N CYS A 99 -18.58 -18.27 21.46
CA CYS A 99 -17.26 -17.90 21.99
C CYS A 99 -16.22 -18.99 21.63
N SER A 100 -14.99 -18.59 21.32
CA SER A 100 -13.90 -19.51 21.00
C SER A 100 -13.52 -20.44 22.15
N ARG A 101 -13.96 -20.14 23.39
CA ARG A 101 -13.78 -20.97 24.58
C ARG A 101 -14.99 -21.86 24.88
N GLU A 102 -15.92 -22.01 23.93
CA GLU A 102 -17.00 -22.99 24.01
C GLU A 102 -16.44 -24.42 23.87
N GLY A 103 -16.84 -25.30 24.78
CA GLY A 103 -16.42 -26.71 24.81
C GLY A 103 -15.89 -27.10 26.19
N LYS A 104 -15.65 -28.41 26.38
CA LYS A 104 -14.94 -28.90 27.56
C LYS A 104 -13.57 -29.38 27.13
N TRP A 105 -12.53 -28.96 27.85
CA TRP A 105 -11.19 -29.50 27.69
C TRP A 105 -11.22 -31.02 27.93
N LYS A 106 -10.74 -31.80 26.96
CA LYS A 106 -10.75 -33.28 27.02
C LYS A 106 -9.38 -33.91 27.30
N SER A 107 -8.34 -33.10 27.54
CA SER A 107 -7.00 -33.62 27.80
C SER A 107 -6.79 -33.91 29.29
N LYS A 108 -6.04 -34.99 29.60
CA LYS A 108 -5.63 -35.35 30.97
C LYS A 108 -4.41 -34.53 31.47
N ILE A 109 -3.87 -33.63 30.64
CA ILE A 109 -2.66 -32.86 30.95
C ILE A 109 -3.08 -31.49 31.48
N SER A 110 -2.52 -31.09 32.63
CA SER A 110 -2.82 -29.80 33.26
C SER A 110 -2.33 -28.63 32.37
N PRO A 111 -3.08 -27.51 32.27
CA PRO A 111 -2.73 -26.38 31.40
C PRO A 111 -1.47 -25.59 31.81
N THR A 112 -0.84 -25.95 32.93
CA THR A 112 0.26 -25.22 33.56
C THR A 112 1.55 -25.23 32.73
N GLU A 113 1.69 -26.14 31.76
CA GLU A 113 2.89 -26.24 30.93
C GLU A 113 2.57 -26.06 29.43
N LYS A 114 2.89 -24.87 28.93
CA LYS A 114 3.13 -24.53 27.51
C LYS A 114 2.15 -25.15 26.50
N THR A 115 0.89 -24.73 26.50
CA THR A 115 0.00 -24.86 25.32
C THR A 115 -0.85 -23.61 25.09
N ASN A 116 -1.21 -23.36 23.82
CA ASN A 116 -1.97 -22.18 23.38
C ASN A 116 -3.21 -21.92 24.26
N SER A 117 -3.38 -20.68 24.74
CA SER A 117 -4.37 -20.24 25.75
C SER A 117 -5.89 -20.43 25.44
N THR A 118 -6.24 -21.20 24.43
CA THR A 118 -7.60 -21.70 24.20
C THR A 118 -7.83 -22.96 25.04
N ALA A 119 -7.80 -22.81 26.36
CA ALA A 119 -8.48 -23.77 27.21
C ALA A 119 -9.99 -23.59 26.97
N ASP A 120 -10.65 -24.68 26.60
CA ASP A 120 -12.10 -24.72 26.46
C ASP A 120 -12.73 -24.60 27.88
N LEU A 121 -13.28 -23.41 28.20
CA LEU A 121 -13.79 -23.05 29.53
C LEU A 121 -15.32 -23.24 29.66
N ASN A 122 -15.90 -24.10 28.81
CA ASN A 122 -17.33 -24.37 28.78
C ASN A 122 -18.19 -23.09 28.65
N CYS A 123 -17.71 -22.11 27.88
CA CYS A 123 -18.41 -20.86 27.69
C CYS A 123 -19.72 -21.06 26.92
N HIS A 124 -20.81 -20.44 27.39
CA HIS A 124 -22.14 -20.57 26.81
C HIS A 124 -22.55 -19.40 25.90
N ALA A 125 -21.77 -18.33 25.88
CA ALA A 125 -21.99 -17.16 25.03
C ALA A 125 -22.04 -17.54 23.54
N ARG A 126 -23.14 -17.19 22.88
CA ARG A 126 -23.46 -17.57 21.50
C ARG A 126 -24.56 -16.72 20.89
N ILE A 127 -24.57 -16.67 19.56
CA ILE A 127 -25.68 -16.18 18.77
C ILE A 127 -26.13 -17.22 17.75
N TYR A 128 -27.42 -17.22 17.44
CA TYR A 128 -28.00 -18.02 16.38
C TYR A 128 -28.56 -17.11 15.30
N ILE A 129 -28.14 -17.35 14.05
CA ILE A 129 -28.53 -16.56 12.88
C ILE A 129 -29.29 -17.49 11.93
N HIS A 130 -30.44 -17.06 11.42
CA HIS A 130 -31.16 -17.82 10.39
C HIS A 130 -31.69 -16.91 9.28
N THR A 131 -31.95 -17.49 8.11
CA THR A 131 -32.45 -16.76 6.94
C THR A 131 -33.95 -16.59 6.97
N LEU A 132 -34.41 -15.37 6.70
CA LEU A 132 -35.79 -15.01 6.38
C LEU A 132 -35.93 -14.99 4.86
N LYS A 133 -36.33 -16.13 4.30
CA LYS A 133 -36.40 -16.31 2.83
C LYS A 133 -37.31 -15.30 2.15
N ASP A 134 -38.43 -14.98 2.78
CA ASP A 134 -39.49 -14.16 2.18
C ASP A 134 -39.04 -12.71 1.94
N VAL A 135 -38.03 -12.25 2.69
CA VAL A 135 -37.50 -10.88 2.63
C VAL A 135 -36.03 -10.86 2.15
N GLY A 136 -35.43 -12.03 1.93
CA GLY A 136 -34.01 -12.13 1.55
C GLY A 136 -33.04 -11.63 2.63
N ALA A 137 -33.43 -11.69 3.90
CA ALA A 137 -32.66 -11.16 5.03
C ALA A 137 -32.17 -12.25 5.98
N TRP A 138 -31.27 -11.89 6.88
CA TRP A 138 -30.75 -12.73 7.96
C TRP A 138 -31.07 -12.11 9.30
N ILE A 139 -31.54 -12.90 10.26
CA ILE A 139 -31.96 -12.41 11.57
C ILE A 139 -31.26 -13.15 12.71
N ILE A 140 -30.87 -12.43 13.75
CA ILE A 140 -30.42 -13.01 15.01
C ILE A 140 -31.64 -13.49 15.79
N SER A 141 -31.82 -14.80 15.93
CA SER A 141 -32.97 -15.37 16.65
C SER A 141 -32.69 -15.74 18.10
N LYS A 142 -31.41 -15.89 18.46
CA LYS A 142 -31.02 -16.17 19.84
C LYS A 142 -29.73 -15.47 20.16
N VAL A 143 -29.67 -14.88 21.35
CA VAL A 143 -28.47 -14.25 21.92
C VAL A 143 -28.29 -14.78 23.34
N VAL A 144 -27.07 -15.21 23.67
CA VAL A 144 -26.62 -15.49 25.02
C VAL A 144 -25.29 -14.76 25.18
N LEU A 145 -25.24 -13.77 26.09
CA LEU A 145 -24.05 -12.94 26.31
C LEU A 145 -23.24 -13.34 27.54
N ASP A 146 -23.80 -14.20 28.40
CA ASP A 146 -23.12 -14.59 29.63
C ASP A 146 -21.88 -15.43 29.33
N HIS A 147 -20.75 -15.00 29.88
CA HIS A 147 -19.47 -15.67 29.80
C HIS A 147 -19.13 -16.37 31.11
N SER A 148 -18.63 -17.60 31.02
CA SER A 148 -18.10 -18.35 32.18
C SER A 148 -16.65 -17.98 32.53
N HIS A 149 -16.10 -16.95 31.88
CA HIS A 149 -14.72 -16.53 32.04
C HIS A 149 -14.58 -15.01 31.88
N PRO A 150 -13.53 -14.40 32.45
CA PRO A 150 -13.24 -12.99 32.22
C PRO A 150 -13.02 -12.71 30.74
N CYS A 151 -13.62 -11.62 30.25
CA CYS A 151 -13.34 -11.05 28.94
C CYS A 151 -12.58 -9.74 29.15
N CYS A 152 -11.55 -9.49 28.34
CA CYS A 152 -10.61 -8.40 28.57
C CYS A 152 -10.51 -7.50 27.32
N PRO A 153 -11.32 -6.43 27.24
CA PRO A 153 -11.33 -5.51 26.10
C PRO A 153 -9.95 -4.91 25.80
N SER A 154 -9.20 -4.53 26.83
CA SER A 154 -7.86 -3.93 26.67
C SER A 154 -6.87 -4.87 25.97
N LYS A 155 -7.06 -6.19 26.11
CA LYS A 155 -6.23 -7.22 25.46
C LYS A 155 -6.89 -7.81 24.21
N ALA A 156 -8.07 -7.34 23.82
CA ALA A 156 -8.82 -7.89 22.69
C ALA A 156 -8.05 -7.81 21.37
N LYS A 157 -7.34 -6.70 21.14
CA LYS A 157 -6.48 -6.47 19.96
C LYS A 157 -5.39 -7.53 19.81
N MET A 158 -4.99 -8.16 20.92
CA MET A 158 -3.99 -9.23 20.96
C MET A 158 -4.57 -10.62 20.75
N LEU A 159 -5.87 -10.79 20.57
CA LEU A 159 -6.45 -12.09 20.23
C LEU A 159 -6.20 -12.40 18.76
N LYS A 160 -5.81 -13.64 18.44
CA LYS A 160 -5.44 -14.05 17.07
C LYS A 160 -6.48 -13.66 16.00
N GLN A 161 -7.77 -13.72 16.33
CA GLN A 161 -8.85 -13.35 15.40
C GLN A 161 -8.91 -11.85 15.07
N HIS A 162 -8.38 -11.00 15.97
CA HIS A 162 -8.46 -9.55 15.89
C HIS A 162 -7.12 -8.89 15.52
N ARG A 163 -6.04 -9.69 15.40
CA ARG A 163 -4.72 -9.22 14.98
C ARG A 163 -4.67 -9.03 13.48
N GLU A 164 -4.27 -7.84 13.06
CA GLU A 164 -4.13 -7.49 11.66
C GLU A 164 -2.90 -6.60 11.48
N LEU A 165 -2.18 -6.82 10.37
CA LEU A 165 -1.14 -5.92 9.88
C LEU A 165 -1.79 -4.90 8.95
N SER A 166 -1.74 -3.62 9.31
CA SER A 166 -2.18 -2.53 8.45
C SER A 166 -1.32 -2.42 7.19
N MET A 167 -1.80 -1.71 6.17
CA MET A 167 -1.03 -1.48 4.94
C MET A 167 0.30 -0.75 5.18
N SER A 168 0.34 0.20 6.09
CA SER A 168 1.58 0.92 6.43
C SER A 168 2.61 0.02 7.11
N ILE A 169 2.15 -0.86 8.02
CA ILE A 169 2.98 -1.86 8.67
C ILE A 169 3.52 -2.86 7.64
N ARG A 170 2.66 -3.37 6.74
CA ARG A 170 3.07 -4.29 5.67
C ARG A 170 4.17 -3.71 4.78
N ARG A 171 3.97 -2.47 4.30
CA ARG A 171 4.97 -1.76 3.49
C ARG A 171 6.31 -1.62 4.21
N THR A 172 6.28 -1.31 5.51
CA THR A 172 7.50 -1.20 6.31
C THR A 172 8.19 -2.56 6.49
N ILE A 173 7.41 -3.64 6.66
CA ILE A 173 7.95 -5.01 6.72
C ILE A 173 8.62 -5.39 5.39
N GLU A 174 7.99 -5.09 4.26
CA GLU A 174 8.51 -5.34 2.91
C GLU A 174 9.83 -4.60 2.68
N ASN A 175 9.87 -3.29 2.93
CA ASN A 175 11.08 -2.48 2.78
C ASN A 175 12.23 -3.01 3.65
N ASN A 176 11.93 -3.42 4.88
CA ASN A 176 12.94 -3.95 5.79
C ASN A 176 13.44 -5.33 5.36
N GLU A 177 12.57 -6.19 4.83
CA GLU A 177 12.96 -7.49 4.27
C GLU A 177 13.86 -7.31 3.03
N GLU A 178 13.53 -6.36 2.16
CA GLU A 178 14.36 -5.98 1.00
C GLU A 178 15.74 -5.47 1.44
N ALA A 179 15.79 -4.67 2.49
CA ALA A 179 17.03 -4.21 3.11
C ALA A 179 17.79 -5.30 3.92
N GLY A 180 17.27 -6.53 3.98
CA GLY A 180 17.90 -7.64 4.72
C GLY A 180 17.82 -7.52 6.25
N ILE A 181 16.94 -6.64 6.76
CA ILE A 181 16.75 -6.44 8.20
C ILE A 181 16.02 -7.64 8.80
N ARG A 182 16.58 -8.21 9.87
CA ARG A 182 15.99 -9.37 10.54
C ARG A 182 14.55 -9.07 11.00
N PRO A 183 13.58 -9.98 10.80
CA PRO A 183 12.19 -9.77 11.20
C PRO A 183 12.00 -9.39 12.68
N SER A 184 12.86 -9.89 13.57
CA SER A 184 12.85 -9.54 14.99
C SER A 184 13.19 -8.07 15.23
N LYS A 185 14.14 -7.49 14.47
CA LYS A 185 14.50 -6.07 14.54
C LYS A 185 13.39 -5.19 13.96
N THR A 186 12.77 -5.62 12.86
CA THR A 186 11.59 -4.96 12.29
C THR A 186 10.42 -4.92 13.28
N TYR A 187 10.16 -6.01 14.00
CA TYR A 187 9.14 -5.99 15.04
C TYR A 187 9.51 -5.04 16.19
N GLN A 188 10.76 -5.07 16.65
CA GLN A 188 11.22 -4.18 17.73
C GLN A 188 11.16 -2.69 17.35
N SER A 189 11.36 -2.32 16.08
CA SER A 189 11.19 -0.92 15.66
C SER A 189 9.73 -0.47 15.78
N PHE A 190 8.75 -1.32 15.46
CA PHE A 190 7.34 -1.01 15.71
C PHE A 190 7.01 -0.88 17.19
N VAL A 191 7.59 -1.75 18.03
CA VAL A 191 7.42 -1.69 19.49
C VAL A 191 7.95 -0.37 20.04
N ALA A 192 9.14 0.03 19.61
CA ALA A 192 9.74 1.30 20.01
C ALA A 192 8.90 2.50 19.54
N ALA A 193 8.43 2.48 18.28
CA ALA A 193 7.61 3.55 17.73
C ALA A 193 6.23 3.67 18.41
N ALA A 194 5.65 2.55 18.84
CA ALA A 194 4.36 2.52 19.52
C ALA A 194 4.45 2.76 21.03
N GLY A 195 5.66 2.88 21.61
CA GLY A 195 5.85 3.07 23.04
C GLY A 195 5.66 1.80 23.88
N GLY A 196 5.64 0.62 23.25
CA GLY A 196 5.57 -0.66 23.95
C GLY A 196 4.77 -1.74 23.22
N HIS A 197 4.87 -2.98 23.73
CA HIS A 197 4.20 -4.13 23.14
C HIS A 197 2.67 -4.08 23.23
N CYS A 198 2.13 -3.43 24.26
CA CYS A 198 0.68 -3.40 24.52
C CYS A 198 -0.08 -2.51 23.53
N GLU A 199 0.61 -1.58 22.87
CA GLU A 199 0.02 -0.64 21.91
C GLU A 199 -0.09 -1.21 20.49
N LEU A 200 0.62 -2.29 20.19
CA LEU A 200 0.54 -2.97 18.90
C LEU A 200 -0.71 -3.86 18.81
N SER A 201 -1.18 -4.10 17.59
CA SER A 201 -2.27 -5.03 17.27
C SER A 201 -1.80 -6.37 16.72
N PHE A 202 -0.50 -6.66 16.75
CA PHE A 202 0.12 -7.86 16.20
C PHE A 202 1.38 -8.25 16.99
N ILE A 203 1.89 -9.46 16.76
CA ILE A 203 3.12 -9.95 17.41
C ILE A 203 4.22 -10.24 16.39
N GLU A 204 5.46 -10.45 16.84
CA GLU A 204 6.59 -10.77 15.97
C GLU A 204 6.32 -11.98 15.06
N LYS A 205 5.61 -12.99 15.55
CA LYS A 205 5.22 -14.17 14.74
C LYS A 205 4.38 -13.78 13.53
N ASP A 206 3.55 -12.74 13.63
CA ASP A 206 2.72 -12.27 12.52
C ASP A 206 3.59 -11.62 11.44
N VAL A 207 4.65 -10.88 11.82
CA VAL A 207 5.68 -10.36 10.89
C VAL A 207 6.39 -11.51 10.18
N ARG A 208 6.85 -12.51 10.91
CA ARG A 208 7.53 -13.67 10.31
C ARG A 208 6.61 -14.44 9.35
N ASN A 209 5.37 -14.70 9.77
CA ASN A 209 4.38 -15.37 8.92
C ASN A 209 4.08 -14.56 7.64
N TYR A 210 3.98 -13.23 7.76
CA TYR A 210 3.79 -12.35 6.62
C TYR A 210 4.95 -12.45 5.64
N ILE A 211 6.19 -12.34 6.12
CA ILE A 211 7.39 -12.46 5.29
C ILE A 211 7.44 -13.83 4.61
N THR A 212 7.26 -14.92 5.36
CA THR A 212 7.29 -16.26 4.77
C THR A 212 6.21 -16.45 3.71
N ARG A 213 4.97 -16.02 3.98
CA ARG A 213 3.83 -16.31 3.10
C ARG A 213 3.68 -15.34 1.94
N GLU A 214 3.84 -14.04 2.19
CA GLU A 214 3.50 -12.97 1.25
C GLU A 214 4.72 -12.33 0.58
N VAL A 215 5.92 -12.53 1.15
CA VAL A 215 7.16 -11.94 0.62
C VAL A 215 8.06 -13.00 0.00
N ARG A 216 8.26 -14.14 0.68
CA ARG A 216 9.19 -15.21 0.23
C ARG A 216 8.52 -16.31 -0.59
N ASN A 217 7.29 -16.71 -0.26
CA ASN A 217 6.54 -17.74 -0.99
C ASN A 217 5.70 -17.16 -2.13
N VAL A 218 6.29 -16.21 -2.85
CA VAL A 218 5.63 -15.53 -3.95
C VAL A 218 6.05 -16.22 -5.23
N SER A 219 5.08 -16.76 -5.95
CA SER A 219 5.31 -17.24 -7.31
C SER A 219 4.95 -16.14 -8.30
N GLU A 220 5.92 -15.65 -9.07
CA GLU A 220 5.66 -14.69 -10.16
C GLU A 220 4.60 -15.22 -11.13
N GLN A 221 4.56 -16.53 -11.32
CA GLN A 221 3.57 -17.21 -12.16
C GLN A 221 2.16 -17.14 -11.56
N GLU A 222 2.02 -17.28 -10.25
CA GLU A 222 0.73 -17.15 -9.57
C GLU A 222 0.23 -15.70 -9.61
N ASP A 223 1.13 -14.74 -9.43
CA ASP A 223 0.78 -13.32 -9.52
C ASP A 223 0.41 -12.91 -10.93
N ALA A 224 1.14 -13.37 -11.95
CA ALA A 224 0.78 -13.16 -13.36
C ALA A 224 -0.61 -13.73 -13.68
N LYS A 225 -0.94 -14.92 -13.13
CA LYS A 225 -2.26 -15.54 -13.27
C LYS A 225 -3.34 -14.70 -12.57
N GLU A 226 -3.10 -14.21 -11.36
CA GLU A 226 -4.08 -13.40 -10.63
C GLU A 226 -4.26 -12.02 -11.27
N PHE A 227 -3.17 -11.41 -11.76
CA PHE A 227 -3.22 -10.17 -12.53
C PHE A 227 -4.05 -10.34 -13.81
N ARG A 228 -3.84 -11.44 -14.55
CA ARG A 228 -4.67 -11.77 -15.72
C ARG A 228 -6.15 -11.93 -15.35
N LYS A 229 -6.46 -12.65 -14.27
CA LYS A 229 -7.84 -12.79 -13.77
C LYS A 229 -8.44 -11.44 -13.39
N TYR A 230 -7.66 -10.55 -12.80
CA TYR A 230 -8.10 -9.19 -12.50
C TYR A 230 -8.46 -8.42 -13.78
N LEU A 231 -7.59 -8.39 -14.79
CA LEU A 231 -7.85 -7.72 -16.06
C LEU A 231 -9.10 -8.28 -16.77
N LEU A 232 -9.28 -9.61 -16.75
CA LEU A 232 -10.49 -10.27 -17.26
C LEU A 232 -11.75 -9.82 -16.51
N ARG A 233 -11.73 -9.81 -15.17
CA ARG A 233 -12.85 -9.31 -14.36
C ARG A 233 -13.18 -7.84 -14.65
N MET A 234 -12.17 -7.01 -14.90
CA MET A 234 -12.39 -5.60 -15.26
C MET A 234 -13.05 -5.47 -16.63
N LYS A 235 -12.65 -6.30 -17.60
CA LYS A 235 -13.28 -6.39 -18.92
C LYS A 235 -14.72 -6.90 -18.86
N GLU A 236 -14.99 -7.91 -18.03
CA GLU A 236 -16.35 -8.43 -17.83
C GLU A 236 -17.29 -7.39 -17.23
N LYS A 237 -16.80 -6.60 -16.27
CA LYS A 237 -17.57 -5.51 -15.64
C LYS A 237 -17.80 -4.33 -16.59
N ASN A 238 -16.87 -4.06 -17.49
CA ASN A 238 -16.95 -2.93 -18.41
C ASN A 238 -16.36 -3.30 -19.76
N GLN A 239 -17.22 -3.44 -20.78
CA GLN A 239 -16.81 -3.79 -22.14
C GLN A 239 -15.90 -2.74 -22.79
N ASN A 240 -15.89 -1.50 -22.30
CA ASN A 240 -14.98 -0.45 -22.77
C ASN A 240 -13.61 -0.48 -22.08
N PHE A 241 -13.41 -1.32 -21.06
CA PHE A 241 -12.06 -1.61 -20.57
C PHE A 241 -11.27 -2.34 -21.66
N PHE A 242 -10.00 -2.00 -21.84
CA PHE A 242 -9.12 -2.65 -22.82
C PHE A 242 -7.84 -3.09 -22.15
N PHE A 243 -7.38 -4.28 -22.51
CA PHE A 243 -6.07 -4.75 -22.11
C PHE A 243 -5.51 -5.73 -23.14
N GLU A 244 -4.18 -5.80 -23.22
CA GLU A 244 -3.47 -6.90 -23.85
C GLU A 244 -2.34 -7.37 -22.91
N LEU A 245 -2.07 -8.67 -22.92
CA LEU A 245 -1.09 -9.31 -22.05
C LEU A 245 -0.30 -10.34 -22.85
N LYS A 246 1.03 -10.22 -22.84
CA LYS A 246 1.99 -11.20 -23.32
C LYS A 246 2.75 -11.77 -22.13
N LEU A 247 2.80 -13.10 -22.07
CA LEU A 247 3.56 -13.84 -21.07
C LEU A 247 4.84 -14.41 -21.70
N GLU A 248 5.85 -14.64 -20.88
CA GLU A 248 7.02 -15.44 -21.25
C GLU A 248 6.69 -16.95 -21.21
N GLU A 249 7.64 -17.79 -21.62
CA GLU A 249 7.52 -19.25 -21.58
C GLU A 249 7.23 -19.76 -20.16
N ASP A 250 7.87 -19.16 -19.15
CA ASP A 250 7.69 -19.46 -17.73
C ASP A 250 6.38 -18.91 -17.14
N GLN A 251 5.48 -18.35 -17.95
CA GLN A 251 4.22 -17.70 -17.53
C GLN A 251 4.38 -16.39 -16.74
N SER A 252 5.59 -15.84 -16.60
CA SER A 252 5.80 -14.49 -16.07
C SER A 252 5.32 -13.42 -17.07
N ILE A 253 5.05 -12.21 -16.60
CA ILE A 253 4.60 -11.11 -17.46
C ILE A 253 5.78 -10.62 -18.31
N LYS A 254 5.62 -10.68 -19.64
CA LYS A 254 6.56 -10.06 -20.59
C LYS A 254 6.18 -8.62 -20.88
N LEU A 255 4.95 -8.42 -21.33
CA LEU A 255 4.37 -7.12 -21.68
C LEU A 255 2.90 -7.12 -21.25
N ALA A 256 2.45 -6.04 -20.63
CA ALA A 256 1.05 -5.80 -20.34
C ALA A 256 0.71 -4.36 -20.67
N PHE A 257 -0.47 -4.14 -21.22
CA PHE A 257 -1.05 -2.82 -21.42
C PHE A 257 -2.51 -2.85 -21.01
N TRP A 258 -3.00 -1.80 -20.36
CA TRP A 258 -4.42 -1.63 -20.07
C TRP A 258 -4.82 -0.16 -20.02
N ALA A 259 -6.07 0.09 -20.39
CA ALA A 259 -6.74 1.38 -20.24
C ALA A 259 -8.19 1.16 -19.87
N ASP A 260 -8.69 1.93 -18.90
CA ASP A 260 -10.10 1.87 -18.54
C ASP A 260 -10.97 2.71 -19.50
N ALA A 261 -12.30 2.54 -19.37
CA ALA A 261 -13.24 3.23 -20.23
C ALA A 261 -13.14 4.76 -20.11
N ARG A 262 -12.81 5.28 -18.92
CA ARG A 262 -12.65 6.72 -18.67
C ARG A 262 -11.42 7.26 -19.38
N SER A 263 -10.32 6.52 -19.33
CA SER A 263 -9.05 6.84 -19.97
C SER A 263 -9.21 6.93 -21.49
N ARG A 264 -9.92 5.95 -22.08
CA ARG A 264 -10.23 5.94 -23.51
C ARG A 264 -11.13 7.11 -23.91
N ALA A 265 -12.21 7.35 -23.16
CA ALA A 265 -13.09 8.49 -23.41
C ALA A 265 -12.35 9.83 -23.24
N ALA A 266 -11.46 9.94 -22.27
CA ALA A 266 -10.65 11.14 -22.07
C ALA A 266 -9.72 11.41 -23.26
N PHE A 267 -9.15 10.36 -23.87
CA PHE A 267 -8.32 10.52 -25.07
C PHE A 267 -9.10 11.11 -26.26
N GLU A 268 -10.40 10.82 -26.40
CA GLU A 268 -11.22 11.39 -27.49
C GLU A 268 -11.29 12.93 -27.44
N TYR A 269 -11.24 13.52 -26.23
CA TYR A 269 -11.29 14.98 -26.05
C TYR A 269 -9.91 15.62 -25.84
N PHE A 270 -8.98 14.89 -25.24
CA PHE A 270 -7.71 15.42 -24.71
C PHE A 270 -6.48 14.66 -25.23
N GLY A 271 -6.63 13.91 -26.32
CA GLY A 271 -5.59 13.05 -26.90
C GLY A 271 -4.71 13.72 -27.95
N ASP A 272 -4.86 15.03 -28.19
CA ASP A 272 -4.03 15.77 -29.15
C ASP A 272 -2.54 15.64 -28.82
N VAL A 273 -2.22 15.69 -27.53
CA VAL A 273 -0.86 15.71 -27.01
C VAL A 273 -0.78 14.79 -25.80
N ILE A 274 0.13 13.81 -25.86
CA ILE A 274 0.34 12.87 -24.75
C ILE A 274 1.82 12.76 -24.38
N SER A 275 2.08 12.45 -23.13
CA SER A 275 3.39 12.05 -22.62
C SER A 275 3.37 10.57 -22.27
N PHE A 276 4.47 9.89 -22.54
CA PHE A 276 4.73 8.55 -22.04
C PHE A 276 6.09 8.53 -21.37
N ASP A 277 6.08 8.18 -20.10
CA ASP A 277 7.29 8.02 -19.31
C ASP A 277 7.31 6.63 -18.69
N THR A 278 8.47 5.98 -18.77
CA THR A 278 8.76 4.76 -18.02
C THR A 278 9.39 5.13 -16.68
N THR A 279 8.87 4.51 -15.63
CA THR A 279 9.48 4.55 -14.31
C THR A 279 10.14 3.22 -14.07
N TYR A 280 11.45 3.26 -13.83
CA TYR A 280 12.19 2.11 -13.33
C TYR A 280 11.78 1.93 -11.87
N ASN A 281 10.72 1.17 -11.65
CA ASN A 281 10.39 0.72 -10.31
C ASN A 281 11.15 -0.58 -10.07
N THR A 282 11.96 -0.60 -9.01
CA THR A 282 12.45 -1.81 -8.34
C THR A 282 11.27 -2.56 -7.73
N ASN A 283 10.29 -2.96 -8.55
CA ASN A 283 9.39 -4.01 -8.13
C ASN A 283 10.17 -5.33 -8.16
N ARG A 284 9.78 -6.27 -7.30
CA ARG A 284 10.44 -7.57 -7.17
C ARG A 284 10.57 -8.38 -8.48
N TYR A 285 9.81 -8.01 -9.52
CA TYR A 285 9.80 -8.65 -10.83
C TYR A 285 10.69 -7.94 -11.86
N ASN A 286 11.34 -6.84 -11.47
CA ASN A 286 12.10 -5.95 -12.36
C ASN A 286 11.32 -5.49 -13.60
N LEU A 287 9.99 -5.33 -13.46
CA LEU A 287 9.16 -4.82 -14.55
C LEU A 287 9.21 -3.29 -14.60
N VAL A 288 9.45 -2.76 -15.79
CA VAL A 288 9.35 -1.34 -16.12
C VAL A 288 7.88 -0.95 -16.21
N CYS A 289 7.47 0.06 -15.45
CA CYS A 289 6.11 0.58 -15.50
C CYS A 289 6.04 1.82 -16.38
N GLY A 290 5.20 1.78 -17.42
CA GLY A 290 4.95 2.93 -18.30
C GLY A 290 3.57 3.52 -18.05
N SER A 291 3.45 4.84 -18.16
CA SER A 291 2.16 5.53 -18.06
C SER A 291 1.97 6.49 -19.22
N PHE A 292 0.79 6.44 -19.84
CA PHE A 292 0.35 7.40 -20.85
C PHE A 292 -0.48 8.47 -20.18
N VAL A 293 -0.05 9.73 -20.31
CA VAL A 293 -0.64 10.86 -19.62
C VAL A 293 -0.95 11.96 -20.63
N GLY A 294 -2.20 12.40 -20.68
CA GLY A 294 -2.62 13.60 -21.41
C GLY A 294 -2.85 14.78 -20.47
N VAL A 295 -3.33 15.88 -21.03
CA VAL A 295 -3.66 17.10 -20.27
C VAL A 295 -5.09 17.52 -20.61
N ASN A 296 -5.93 17.69 -19.57
CA ASN A 296 -7.31 18.15 -19.78
C ASN A 296 -7.38 19.68 -19.98
N HIS A 297 -8.58 20.20 -20.24
CA HIS A 297 -8.83 21.63 -20.44
C HIS A 297 -8.53 22.54 -19.24
N HIS A 298 -8.27 21.97 -18.06
CA HIS A 298 -7.80 22.70 -16.87
C HIS A 298 -6.27 22.63 -16.68
N GLY A 299 -5.54 22.08 -17.64
CA GLY A 299 -4.09 21.89 -17.52
C GLY A 299 -3.70 20.75 -16.57
N GLN A 300 -4.64 19.88 -16.19
CA GLN A 300 -4.38 18.81 -15.23
C GLN A 300 -4.00 17.51 -15.96
N SER A 301 -3.03 16.80 -15.40
CA SER A 301 -2.62 15.48 -15.87
C SER A 301 -3.79 14.49 -15.81
N THR A 302 -4.05 13.83 -16.93
CA THR A 302 -5.08 12.81 -17.05
C THR A 302 -4.43 11.50 -17.47
N LEU A 303 -4.59 10.46 -16.64
CA LEU A 303 -4.09 9.13 -16.98
C LEU A 303 -4.94 8.54 -18.12
N LEU A 304 -4.28 8.10 -19.19
CA LEU A 304 -4.90 7.58 -20.39
C LEU A 304 -4.61 6.08 -20.62
N GLY A 305 -3.66 5.52 -19.87
CA GLY A 305 -3.40 4.08 -19.83
C GLY A 305 -2.06 3.76 -19.16
N CYS A 306 -1.83 2.48 -18.88
CA CYS A 306 -0.63 2.00 -18.20
C CYS A 306 -0.07 0.77 -18.90
N SER A 307 1.22 0.53 -18.69
CA SER A 307 1.92 -0.64 -19.18
C SER A 307 2.90 -1.21 -18.16
N LEU A 308 3.16 -2.50 -18.28
CA LEU A 308 4.27 -3.21 -17.63
C LEU A 308 5.10 -3.90 -18.70
N MET A 309 6.43 -3.80 -18.61
CA MET A 309 7.33 -4.39 -19.59
C MET A 309 8.55 -4.98 -18.89
N LYS A 310 9.03 -6.13 -19.36
CA LYS A 310 10.23 -6.77 -18.80
C LYS A 310 11.54 -6.05 -19.18
N ASN A 311 11.54 -5.33 -20.30
CA ASN A 311 12.69 -4.59 -20.80
C ASN A 311 12.26 -3.35 -21.62
N GLU A 312 13.21 -2.46 -21.87
CA GLU A 312 13.04 -1.23 -22.69
C GLU A 312 13.60 -1.40 -24.11
N GLU A 313 13.30 -2.53 -24.73
CA GLU A 313 13.73 -2.83 -26.11
C GLU A 313 12.79 -2.20 -27.14
N ILE A 314 13.32 -1.96 -28.35
CA ILE A 314 12.54 -1.39 -29.48
C ILE A 314 11.29 -2.22 -29.76
N GLU A 315 11.38 -3.55 -29.77
CA GLU A 315 10.25 -4.43 -30.08
C GLU A 315 9.17 -4.40 -28.99
N SER A 316 9.57 -4.25 -27.72
CA SER A 316 8.65 -4.06 -26.59
C SER A 316 7.85 -2.77 -26.75
N PHE A 317 8.51 -1.66 -27.07
CA PHE A 317 7.83 -0.39 -27.32
C PHE A 317 6.99 -0.40 -28.60
N LYS A 318 7.43 -1.05 -29.68
CA LYS A 318 6.62 -1.19 -30.90
C LYS A 318 5.32 -1.91 -30.59
N TRP A 319 5.39 -3.04 -29.89
CA TRP A 319 4.19 -3.75 -29.48
C TRP A 319 3.28 -2.87 -28.61
N LEU A 320 3.85 -2.15 -27.65
CA LEU A 320 3.10 -1.27 -26.76
C LEU A 320 2.41 -0.14 -27.54
N PHE A 321 3.10 0.57 -28.41
CA PHE A 321 2.55 1.69 -29.18
C PHE A 321 1.52 1.24 -30.22
N GLN A 322 1.68 0.05 -30.82
CA GLN A 322 0.64 -0.54 -31.65
C GLN A 322 -0.60 -0.94 -30.83
N CYS A 323 -0.39 -1.49 -29.63
CA CYS A 323 -1.47 -1.85 -28.71
C CYS A 323 -2.24 -0.61 -28.23
N TRP A 324 -1.52 0.46 -27.89
CA TRP A 324 -2.07 1.78 -27.61
C TRP A 324 -2.94 2.29 -28.75
N LEU A 325 -2.40 2.28 -29.98
CA LEU A 325 -3.10 2.78 -31.16
C LEU A 325 -4.40 2.00 -31.41
N ARG A 326 -4.36 0.66 -31.29
CA ARG A 326 -5.57 -0.17 -31.34
C ARG A 326 -6.57 0.17 -30.24
N CYS A 327 -6.08 0.38 -29.02
CA CYS A 327 -6.91 0.77 -27.89
C CYS A 327 -7.65 2.08 -28.18
N MET A 328 -6.96 3.07 -28.74
CA MET A 328 -7.52 4.39 -29.08
C MET A 328 -8.22 4.45 -30.44
N GLY A 329 -8.63 3.29 -30.99
CA GLY A 329 -9.44 3.24 -32.21
C GLY A 329 -8.68 3.61 -33.49
N GLY A 330 -7.34 3.51 -33.49
CA GLY A 330 -6.50 3.89 -34.63
C GLY A 330 -6.10 5.37 -34.65
N ASN A 331 -6.56 6.17 -33.68
CA ASN A 331 -6.29 7.60 -33.62
C ASN A 331 -4.93 7.86 -32.96
N ALA A 332 -3.97 8.31 -33.76
CA ALA A 332 -2.66 8.72 -33.27
C ALA A 332 -2.71 10.16 -32.71
N PRO A 333 -2.01 10.46 -31.61
CA PRO A 333 -1.89 11.83 -31.11
C PRO A 333 -1.11 12.70 -32.10
N LYS A 334 -1.35 14.01 -32.09
CA LYS A 334 -0.58 14.96 -32.90
C LYS A 334 0.83 15.15 -32.33
N GLY A 335 0.93 15.26 -31.02
CA GLY A 335 2.19 15.39 -30.28
C GLY A 335 2.40 14.25 -29.30
N PHE A 336 3.63 13.73 -29.23
CA PHE A 336 3.98 12.64 -28.32
C PHE A 336 5.32 12.93 -27.65
N PHE A 337 5.26 13.13 -26.34
CA PHE A 337 6.43 13.36 -25.49
C PHE A 337 6.93 12.06 -24.88
N THR A 338 8.24 11.83 -24.95
CA THR A 338 8.90 10.73 -24.21
C THR A 338 10.17 11.25 -23.54
N ASP A 339 10.76 10.42 -22.69
CA ASP A 339 12.14 10.60 -22.29
C ASP A 339 13.13 10.50 -23.47
N GLN A 340 14.42 10.63 -23.17
CA GLN A 340 15.49 10.49 -24.17
C GLN A 340 15.91 9.03 -24.40
N CYS A 341 14.93 8.13 -24.57
CA CYS A 341 15.16 6.74 -24.94
C CYS A 341 15.17 6.55 -26.46
N ALA A 342 16.31 6.10 -27.01
CA ALA A 342 16.43 5.80 -28.44
C ALA A 342 15.47 4.70 -28.89
N SER A 343 15.18 3.73 -28.01
CA SER A 343 14.24 2.64 -28.30
C SER A 343 12.82 3.16 -28.49
N MET A 344 12.35 4.04 -27.60
CA MET A 344 11.02 4.66 -27.71
C MET A 344 10.90 5.48 -28.99
N LYS A 345 11.89 6.33 -29.30
CA LYS A 345 11.87 7.14 -30.52
C LYS A 345 11.72 6.26 -31.78
N ARG A 346 12.58 5.24 -31.93
CA ARG A 346 12.54 4.35 -33.10
C ARG A 346 11.24 3.56 -33.19
N ALA A 347 10.68 3.14 -32.05
CA ALA A 347 9.41 2.44 -32.01
C ALA A 347 8.25 3.37 -32.40
N LEU A 348 8.24 4.61 -31.92
CA LEU A 348 7.20 5.59 -32.23
C LEU A 348 7.22 5.97 -33.72
N GLU A 349 8.40 6.26 -34.27
CA GLU A 349 8.59 6.54 -35.71
C GLU A 349 8.10 5.37 -36.59
N ALA A 350 8.21 4.13 -36.10
CA ALA A 350 7.72 2.96 -36.82
C ALA A 350 6.20 2.72 -36.69
N CYS A 351 5.56 3.20 -35.61
CA CYS A 351 4.16 2.91 -35.31
C CYS A 351 3.20 4.06 -35.64
N MET A 352 3.67 5.31 -35.57
CA MET A 352 2.84 6.52 -35.67
C MET A 352 3.54 7.58 -36.52
N LEU A 353 3.54 7.39 -37.84
CA LEU A 353 4.29 8.21 -38.81
C LEU A 353 3.85 9.68 -38.85
N THR A 354 2.60 9.97 -38.51
CA THR A 354 2.03 11.33 -38.51
C THR A 354 2.22 12.07 -37.19
N THR A 355 2.69 11.38 -36.15
CA THR A 355 2.85 11.94 -34.81
C THR A 355 4.17 12.68 -34.69
N ILE A 356 4.13 13.91 -34.20
CA ILE A 356 5.33 14.70 -33.93
C ILE A 356 5.91 14.24 -32.59
N HIS A 357 7.03 13.53 -32.66
CA HIS A 357 7.78 13.13 -31.48
C HIS A 357 8.58 14.30 -30.90
N ARG A 358 8.50 14.47 -29.59
CA ARG A 358 9.28 15.47 -28.82
C ARG A 358 9.81 14.85 -27.53
N TRP A 359 10.86 15.44 -26.98
CA TRP A 359 11.36 15.03 -25.67
C TRP A 359 10.64 15.79 -24.55
N CYS A 360 10.34 15.09 -23.47
CA CYS A 360 9.69 15.63 -22.29
C CYS A 360 10.57 16.72 -21.65
N ILE A 361 10.03 17.94 -21.51
CA ILE A 361 10.73 19.10 -20.95
C ILE A 361 11.26 18.78 -19.55
N TRP A 362 10.46 18.11 -18.71
CA TRP A 362 10.87 17.75 -17.35
C TRP A 362 12.16 16.91 -17.33
N HIS A 363 12.26 15.93 -18.23
CA HIS A 363 13.46 15.09 -18.37
C HIS A 363 14.67 15.88 -18.88
N ILE A 364 14.46 16.86 -19.75
CA ILE A 364 15.51 17.79 -20.18
C ILE A 364 15.98 18.62 -18.99
N MET A 365 15.03 19.24 -18.27
CA MET A 365 15.31 20.13 -17.15
C MET A 365 16.09 19.42 -16.03
N LYS A 366 15.75 18.17 -15.74
CA LYS A 366 16.45 17.34 -14.74
C LYS A 366 17.93 17.12 -15.04
N LYS A 367 18.35 17.17 -16.31
CA LYS A 367 19.77 16.99 -16.69
C LYS A 367 20.58 18.28 -16.56
N ILE A 368 19.94 19.45 -16.54
CA ILE A 368 20.58 20.76 -16.59
C ILE A 368 21.59 20.98 -15.45
N PRO A 369 21.26 20.73 -14.16
CA PRO A 369 22.21 21.00 -13.08
C PRO A 369 23.54 20.27 -13.31
N SER A 370 23.47 18.99 -13.66
CA SER A 370 24.67 18.18 -13.94
C SER A 370 25.53 18.71 -15.09
N LYS A 371 24.93 19.42 -16.05
CA LYS A 371 25.61 20.01 -17.21
C LYS A 371 26.15 21.40 -16.93
N LEU A 372 25.58 22.10 -15.95
CA LEU A 372 25.94 23.47 -15.59
C LEU A 372 26.84 23.58 -14.35
N ASN A 373 27.03 22.51 -13.57
CA ASN A 373 27.85 22.51 -12.35
C ASN A 373 29.29 23.06 -12.53
N GLY A 374 29.83 23.04 -13.76
CA GLY A 374 31.15 23.61 -14.06
C GLY A 374 31.17 25.14 -14.26
N TYR A 375 30.01 25.80 -14.29
CA TYR A 375 29.89 27.24 -14.52
C TYR A 375 29.79 28.00 -13.20
N LYS A 376 30.49 29.14 -13.11
CA LYS A 376 30.30 30.10 -12.01
C LYS A 376 28.87 30.67 -12.10
N GLY A 377 28.16 30.73 -10.98
CA GLY A 377 26.77 31.20 -10.94
C GLY A 377 25.76 30.22 -11.55
N HIS A 378 26.04 28.90 -11.53
CA HIS A 378 25.13 27.89 -12.10
C HIS A 378 23.69 27.96 -11.57
N ALA A 379 23.48 28.36 -10.31
CA ALA A 379 22.14 28.56 -9.74
C ALA A 379 21.38 29.70 -10.44
N ASP A 380 22.03 30.82 -10.72
CA ASP A 380 21.43 31.96 -11.44
C ASP A 380 21.15 31.58 -12.91
N ILE A 381 22.06 30.81 -13.54
CA ILE A 381 21.88 30.27 -14.89
C ILE A 381 20.65 29.34 -14.92
N GLU A 382 20.52 28.43 -13.96
CA GLU A 382 19.39 27.49 -13.88
C GLU A 382 18.05 28.21 -13.64
N GLN A 383 18.06 29.23 -12.78
CA GLN A 383 16.88 30.05 -12.52
C GLN A 383 16.44 30.81 -13.78
N GLU A 384 17.35 31.53 -14.44
CA GLU A 384 17.00 32.28 -15.65
C GLU A 384 16.59 31.35 -16.79
N MET A 385 17.28 30.22 -16.94
CA MET A 385 16.90 29.19 -17.92
C MET A 385 15.48 28.70 -17.68
N SER A 386 15.10 28.46 -16.42
CA SER A 386 13.74 28.06 -16.07
C SER A 386 12.72 29.14 -16.41
N GLN A 387 13.03 30.42 -16.16
CA GLN A 387 12.16 31.54 -16.55
C GLN A 387 11.95 31.58 -18.08
N VAL A 388 13.01 31.43 -18.86
CA VAL A 388 12.93 31.41 -20.33
C VAL A 388 12.08 30.24 -20.82
N VAL A 389 12.26 29.03 -20.27
CA VAL A 389 11.54 27.83 -20.69
C VAL A 389 10.05 27.88 -20.33
N TRP A 390 9.71 28.29 -19.10
CA TRP A 390 8.33 28.21 -18.61
C TRP A 390 7.48 29.44 -18.91
N ASN A 391 8.08 30.61 -19.13
CA ASN A 391 7.33 31.86 -19.34
C ASN A 391 7.35 32.37 -20.79
N SER A 392 7.83 31.57 -21.74
CA SER A 392 7.76 31.90 -23.16
C SER A 392 6.48 31.34 -23.78
N HIS A 393 5.52 32.22 -24.10
CA HIS A 393 4.18 31.81 -24.57
C HIS A 393 4.08 31.58 -26.08
N SER A 394 5.19 31.75 -26.82
CA SER A 394 5.26 31.52 -28.26
C SER A 394 6.67 31.14 -28.65
N LYS A 395 6.81 30.44 -29.79
CA LYS A 395 8.11 30.13 -30.39
C LYS A 395 9.00 31.37 -30.54
N ASP A 396 8.47 32.46 -31.09
CA ASP A 396 9.26 33.67 -31.32
C ASP A 396 9.72 34.32 -30.01
N SER A 397 8.86 34.32 -28.98
CA SER A 397 9.25 34.78 -27.64
C SER A 397 10.32 33.88 -27.05
N PHE A 398 10.16 32.57 -27.19
CA PHE A 398 11.13 31.59 -26.71
C PHE A 398 12.49 31.80 -27.40
N ASP A 399 12.53 31.88 -28.72
CA ASP A 399 13.77 32.05 -29.48
C ASP A 399 14.49 33.34 -29.10
N ARG A 400 13.76 34.46 -28.94
CA ARG A 400 14.36 35.73 -28.49
C ARG A 400 14.91 35.62 -27.06
N ASN A 401 14.10 35.13 -26.12
CA ASN A 401 14.49 35.02 -24.71
C ASN A 401 15.65 34.03 -24.53
N TRP A 402 15.63 32.91 -25.25
CA TRP A 402 16.67 31.89 -25.27
C TRP A 402 17.99 32.44 -25.82
N ASN A 403 17.94 33.15 -26.95
CA ASN A 403 19.15 33.76 -27.51
C ASN A 403 19.72 34.83 -26.56
N GLY A 404 18.86 35.64 -25.92
CA GLY A 404 19.26 36.62 -24.90
C GLY A 404 19.93 35.96 -23.70
N PHE A 405 19.33 34.90 -23.16
CA PHE A 405 19.90 34.08 -22.09
C PHE A 405 21.27 33.50 -22.46
N MET A 406 21.41 32.91 -23.65
CA MET A 406 22.65 32.32 -24.12
C MET A 406 23.79 33.36 -24.23
N LEU A 407 23.47 34.60 -24.65
CA LEU A 407 24.43 35.69 -24.72
C LEU A 407 24.81 36.22 -23.33
N ASN A 408 23.81 36.47 -22.46
CA ASN A 408 24.01 37.06 -21.14
C ASN A 408 24.93 36.22 -20.24
N PHE A 409 24.85 34.88 -20.35
CA PHE A 409 25.68 33.97 -19.57
C PHE A 409 26.90 33.43 -20.31
N GLY A 410 27.19 33.93 -21.53
CA GLY A 410 28.34 33.47 -22.32
C GLY A 410 28.29 31.99 -22.69
N LEU A 411 27.07 31.46 -22.91
CA LEU A 411 26.82 30.04 -23.17
C LEU A 411 26.74 29.70 -24.66
N ALA A 412 26.90 30.68 -25.56
CA ALA A 412 26.78 30.50 -27.01
C ALA A 412 27.65 29.36 -27.56
N ASP A 413 28.86 29.17 -27.02
CA ASP A 413 29.80 28.12 -27.44
C ASP A 413 29.57 26.77 -26.76
N ASN A 414 28.63 26.68 -25.81
CA ASN A 414 28.29 25.43 -25.15
C ASN A 414 27.58 24.51 -26.15
N LYS A 415 28.31 23.54 -26.70
CA LYS A 415 27.80 22.58 -27.71
C LYS A 415 26.56 21.81 -27.27
N TRP A 416 26.37 21.58 -25.97
CA TRP A 416 25.18 20.88 -25.49
C TRP A 416 23.94 21.79 -25.54
N LEU A 417 24.06 23.04 -25.12
CA LEU A 417 22.98 24.03 -25.16
C LEU A 417 22.72 24.56 -26.58
N SER A 418 23.78 24.78 -27.38
CA SER A 418 23.67 25.27 -28.77
C SER A 418 23.23 24.18 -29.74
N GLY A 419 23.62 22.92 -29.50
CA GLY A 419 23.12 21.75 -30.22
C GLY A 419 21.70 21.34 -29.81
N ASN A 420 21.17 21.88 -28.71
CA ASN A 420 19.82 21.60 -28.25
C ASN A 420 18.76 22.42 -29.03
N VAL A 421 18.65 22.15 -30.34
CA VAL A 421 17.46 22.48 -31.16
C VAL A 421 16.15 22.02 -30.49
N PHE A 422 16.26 21.05 -29.58
CA PHE A 422 15.18 20.41 -28.84
C PHE A 422 14.44 21.30 -27.82
N LEU A 423 15.08 22.34 -27.27
CA LEU A 423 14.37 23.31 -26.42
C LEU A 423 13.50 24.25 -27.28
N LYS A 424 13.99 24.62 -28.48
CA LYS A 424 13.22 25.41 -29.46
C LYS A 424 11.98 24.68 -29.96
N SER A 425 12.03 23.35 -30.01
CA SER A 425 10.93 22.52 -30.53
C SER A 425 9.91 22.09 -29.47
N ALA A 426 10.20 22.27 -28.18
CA ALA A 426 9.25 22.00 -27.09
C ALA A 426 8.23 23.13 -26.92
N ALA A 427 8.57 24.34 -27.38
CA ALA A 427 7.69 25.51 -27.42
C ALA A 427 6.79 25.58 -28.69
N GLU A 428 6.89 24.61 -29.60
CA GLU A 428 6.16 24.56 -30.88
C GLU A 428 4.85 23.75 -30.85
N VAL A 429 4.59 23.04 -29.76
CA VAL A 429 3.38 22.22 -29.54
C VAL A 429 2.62 22.82 -28.38
#